data_AF-A0A0L7R0E1-F1
#
_entry.id   AF-A0A0L7R0E1-F1
#
_cell.length_a   1.000
_cell.length_b   1.000
_cell.length_c   1.000
_cell.angle_alpha   90.00
_cell.angle_beta   90.00
_cell.angle_gamma   90.00
#
_symmetry.space_group_name_H-M   'P 1'
#
loop_
_entity.id
_entity.type
_entity.pdbx_description
1 polymer ?
#
loop_
_entity_poly.entity_id
_entity_poly.type
_entity_poly.pdbx_seq_one_letter_code
_entity_poly.pdbx_strand_id
1 'polypeptide(L)'
;MVTPDRLTSVGTCFGKFTKSGKFKLQITALYHVAPYAQYKIWLKPSAEQQFLYGNHISKSSLSRITENTPQYQGVVIFSTNDIPLVIKILALHFYTKINIQL
;
A
#
# COMPACT_ATOMS: atom_id res chain seq x y z
N MET A 1 -34.96 -15.04 -11.14
CA MET A 1 -34.40 -14.60 -9.84
C MET A 1 -32.91 -14.87 -9.85
N VAL A 2 -32.08 -13.83 -9.79
CA VAL A 2 -30.62 -13.99 -9.83
C VAL A 2 -30.14 -14.50 -8.48
N THR A 3 -29.35 -15.57 -8.46
CA THR A 3 -28.75 -16.11 -7.24
C THR A 3 -27.72 -15.13 -6.66
N PRO A 4 -27.67 -14.96 -5.32
CA PRO A 4 -26.78 -14.00 -4.67
C PRO A 4 -25.29 -14.20 -5.01
N ASP A 5 -24.87 -15.42 -5.34
CA ASP A 5 -23.48 -15.71 -5.74
C ASP A 5 -23.07 -15.02 -7.06
N ARG A 6 -24.02 -14.82 -7.98
CA ARG A 6 -23.82 -14.13 -9.26
C ARG A 6 -23.76 -12.61 -9.10
N LEU A 7 -24.29 -12.07 -7.99
CA LEU A 7 -24.13 -10.65 -7.65
C LEU A 7 -22.70 -10.33 -7.18
N THR A 8 -22.03 -11.28 -6.53
CA THR A 8 -20.65 -11.08 -6.02
C THR A 8 -19.63 -10.85 -7.15
N SER A 9 -19.90 -11.33 -8.36
CA SER A 9 -19.07 -11.07 -9.55
C SER A 9 -19.30 -9.69 -10.17
N VAL A 10 -20.35 -8.97 -9.77
CA VAL A 10 -20.70 -7.64 -10.30
C VAL A 10 -20.10 -6.58 -9.37
N GLY A 11 -18.77 -6.39 -9.47
CA GLY A 11 -18.07 -5.33 -8.76
C GLY A 11 -16.63 -5.66 -8.40
N THR A 12 -15.93 -4.67 -7.84
CA THR A 12 -14.58 -4.85 -7.29
C THR A 12 -14.67 -5.22 -5.82
N CYS A 13 -14.12 -6.36 -5.42
CA CYS A 13 -14.01 -6.72 -4.00
C CYS A 13 -13.04 -5.76 -3.30
N PHE A 14 -13.49 -5.00 -2.31
CA PHE A 14 -12.59 -4.14 -1.53
C PHE A 14 -11.86 -4.91 -0.43
N GLY A 15 -12.43 -6.02 0.05
CA GLY A 15 -11.87 -6.79 1.13
C GLY A 15 -12.93 -7.60 1.86
N LYS A 16 -12.55 -8.15 3.01
CA LYS A 16 -13.44 -8.95 3.85
C LYS A 16 -13.34 -8.58 5.31
N PHE A 17 -14.45 -8.70 6.02
CA PHE A 17 -14.46 -8.60 7.47
C PHE A 17 -13.95 -9.89 8.09
N THR A 18 -13.10 -9.75 9.10
CA THR A 18 -12.64 -10.88 9.91
C THR A 18 -13.62 -11.15 11.04
N LYS A 19 -13.57 -12.36 11.63
CA LYS A 19 -14.36 -12.71 12.81
C LYS A 19 -14.13 -11.76 13.99
N SER A 20 -12.98 -11.08 14.02
CA SER A 20 -12.63 -10.06 15.01
C SER A 20 -13.22 -8.67 14.72
N GLY A 21 -14.11 -8.53 13.71
CA GLY A 21 -14.71 -7.25 13.33
C GLY A 21 -13.79 -6.30 12.55
N LYS A 22 -12.52 -6.68 12.32
CA LYS A 22 -11.57 -5.86 11.56
C LYS A 22 -11.74 -6.07 10.06
N PHE A 23 -11.73 -4.98 9.30
CA PHE A 23 -11.76 -5.02 7.84
C PHE A 23 -10.36 -5.29 7.28
N LYS A 24 -10.21 -6.37 6.51
CA LYS A 24 -8.98 -6.66 5.76
C LYS A 24 -9.17 -6.22 4.32
N LEU A 25 -8.51 -5.12 3.97
CA LEU A 25 -8.46 -4.59 2.61
C LEU A 25 -7.68 -5.55 1.70
N GLN A 26 -8.19 -5.78 0.50
CA GLN A 26 -7.57 -6.64 -0.52
C GLN A 26 -6.89 -5.79 -1.60
N ILE A 27 -5.90 -6.38 -2.29
CA ILE A 27 -5.13 -5.73 -3.37
C ILE A 27 -6.03 -5.15 -4.48
N THR A 28 -7.19 -5.75 -4.73
CA THR A 28 -8.18 -5.30 -5.72
C THR A 28 -8.71 -3.90 -5.46
N ALA A 29 -8.77 -3.46 -4.20
CA ALA A 29 -9.16 -2.09 -3.85
C ALA A 29 -8.10 -1.05 -4.22
N LEU A 30 -6.85 -1.47 -4.45
CA LEU A 30 -5.71 -0.58 -4.65
C LEU A 30 -5.95 0.40 -5.78
N TYR A 31 -6.52 -0.05 -6.90
CA TYR A 31 -6.73 0.81 -8.06
C TYR A 31 -7.68 1.98 -7.77
N HIS A 32 -8.65 1.77 -6.89
CA HIS A 32 -9.58 2.80 -6.47
C HIS A 32 -8.96 3.73 -5.40
N VAL A 33 -8.06 3.22 -4.55
CA VAL A 33 -7.46 4.00 -3.44
C VAL A 33 -6.21 4.77 -3.88
N ALA A 34 -5.44 4.24 -4.84
CA ALA A 34 -4.17 4.80 -5.32
C ALA A 34 -4.24 6.28 -5.75
N PRO A 35 -5.25 6.75 -6.51
CA PRO A 35 -5.31 8.16 -6.91
C PRO A 35 -5.58 9.09 -5.73
N TYR A 36 -6.38 8.66 -4.75
CA TYR A 36 -6.79 9.48 -3.60
C TYR A 36 -5.83 9.39 -2.39
N ALA A 37 -4.78 8.57 -2.49
CA ALA A 37 -3.82 8.42 -1.41
C ALA A 37 -3.00 9.70 -1.22
N GLN A 38 -3.08 10.31 -0.04
CA GLN A 38 -2.29 11.48 0.32
C GLN A 38 -0.80 11.13 0.49
N TYR A 39 -0.52 9.95 1.04
CA TYR A 39 0.84 9.49 1.34
C TYR A 39 1.27 8.42 0.35
N LYS A 40 2.32 8.74 -0.40
CA LYS A 40 2.85 7.91 -1.48
C LYS A 40 4.34 7.66 -1.30
N ILE A 41 4.78 6.46 -1.63
CA ILE A 41 6.18 6.05 -1.55
C ILE A 41 6.55 5.40 -2.88
N TRP A 42 7.67 5.79 -3.47
CA TRP A 42 8.20 5.19 -4.68
C TRP A 42 9.39 4.31 -4.32
N LEU A 43 9.38 3.06 -4.80
CA LEU A 43 10.48 2.12 -4.66
C LEU A 43 11.47 2.24 -5.82
N LYS A 44 12.72 1.83 -5.58
CA LYS A 44 13.69 1.58 -6.65
C LYS A 44 13.41 0.23 -7.32
N PRO A 45 13.70 0.04 -8.62
CA PRO A 45 13.43 -1.21 -9.32
C PRO A 45 14.12 -2.44 -8.67
N SER A 46 15.32 -2.26 -8.11
CA SER A 46 16.04 -3.32 -7.40
C SER A 46 15.30 -3.85 -6.16
N ALA A 47 14.43 -3.04 -5.57
CA ALA A 47 13.69 -3.39 -4.37
C ALA A 47 12.24 -3.80 -4.66
N GLU A 48 11.70 -3.48 -5.83
CA GLU A 48 10.33 -3.85 -6.21
C GLU A 48 10.14 -5.36 -6.21
N GLN A 49 11.08 -6.09 -6.79
CA GLN A 49 11.00 -7.56 -6.83
C GLN A 49 11.05 -8.16 -5.42
N GLN A 50 11.96 -7.69 -4.57
CA GLN A 50 12.04 -8.15 -3.19
C GLN A 50 10.73 -7.87 -2.44
N PHE A 51 10.13 -6.71 -2.69
CA PHE A 51 8.88 -6.31 -2.09
C PHE A 51 7.70 -7.16 -2.54
N LEU A 52 7.61 -7.50 -3.83
CA LEU A 52 6.58 -8.40 -4.37
C LEU A 52 6.65 -9.80 -3.77
N TYR A 53 7.84 -10.25 -3.36
CA TYR A 53 8.01 -11.51 -2.61
C TYR A 53 7.70 -11.39 -1.11
N GLY A 54 7.16 -10.26 -0.65
CA GLY A 54 6.73 -10.08 0.73
C GLY A 54 7.83 -9.59 1.68
N ASN A 55 9.00 -9.20 1.17
CA ASN A 55 10.03 -8.61 2.02
C ASN A 55 9.62 -7.21 2.51
N HIS A 56 10.26 -6.77 3.58
CA HIS A 56 10.13 -5.40 4.08
C HIS A 56 10.96 -4.45 3.22
N ILE A 57 10.51 -3.20 3.16
CA ILE A 57 11.26 -2.14 2.50
C ILE A 57 12.37 -1.69 3.47
N SER A 58 13.56 -1.41 2.95
CA SER A 58 14.66 -0.76 3.69
C SER A 58 14.88 0.67 3.19
N LYS A 59 15.63 1.50 3.92
CA LYS A 59 15.89 2.91 3.53
C LYS A 59 16.57 3.02 2.16
N SER A 60 17.54 2.15 1.88
CA SER A 60 18.30 2.18 0.61
C SER A 60 17.42 1.89 -0.61
N SER A 61 16.33 1.16 -0.40
CA SER A 61 15.35 0.74 -1.39
C SER A 61 14.32 1.82 -1.76
N LEU A 62 14.25 2.91 -1.00
CA LEU A 62 13.36 4.04 -1.29
C LEU A 62 13.94 4.92 -2.40
N SER A 63 13.06 5.34 -3.32
CA SER A 63 13.36 6.34 -4.34
C SER A 63 12.82 7.72 -3.95
N ARG A 64 11.53 7.80 -3.62
CA ARG A 64 10.85 9.05 -3.22
C ARG A 64 9.82 8.77 -2.13
N ILE A 65 9.57 9.73 -1.24
CA ILE A 65 8.53 9.67 -0.21
C ILE A 65 7.79 11.01 -0.13
N THR A 66 6.49 10.98 0.15
CA THR A 66 5.73 12.19 0.49
C THR A 66 6.19 12.74 1.83
N GLU A 67 6.48 14.04 1.87
CA GLU A 67 6.85 14.75 3.09
C GLU A 67 5.72 14.72 4.13
N ASN A 68 6.05 14.83 5.42
CA ASN A 68 5.10 14.86 6.54
C ASN A 68 4.22 13.61 6.72
N THR A 69 4.65 12.42 6.27
CA THR A 69 3.86 11.18 6.38
C THR A 69 3.88 10.60 7.81
N PRO A 70 2.88 10.78 8.68
CA PRO A 70 3.00 10.38 10.08
C PRO A 70 3.30 8.89 10.27
N GLN A 71 3.90 8.57 11.42
CA GLN A 71 4.19 7.19 11.79
C GLN A 71 2.91 6.34 11.87
N TYR A 72 2.99 5.09 11.41
CA TYR A 72 1.86 4.14 11.33
C TYR A 72 0.73 4.57 10.39
N GLN A 73 0.99 5.52 9.50
CA GLN A 73 0.02 5.91 8.50
C GLN A 73 -0.07 4.89 7.36
N GLY A 74 -1.27 4.74 6.82
CA GLY A 74 -1.49 3.99 5.58
C GLY A 74 -0.86 4.75 4.40
N VAL A 75 0.06 4.10 3.72
CA VAL A 75 0.78 4.61 2.56
C VAL A 75 0.57 3.71 1.36
N VAL A 76 0.49 4.31 0.17
CA VAL A 76 0.46 3.57 -1.08
C VAL A 76 1.85 3.54 -1.69
N ILE A 77 2.30 2.35 -2.04
CA ILE A 77 3.61 2.11 -2.60
C ILE A 77 3.47 2.02 -4.12
N PHE A 78 4.29 2.80 -4.81
CA PHE A 78 4.39 2.91 -6.25
C PHE A 78 5.75 2.39 -6.72
N SER A 79 5.76 1.88 -7.95
CA SER A 79 6.97 1.67 -8.73
C SER A 79 7.54 3.01 -9.22
N THR A 80 8.79 3.03 -9.70
CA THR A 80 9.34 4.22 -10.40
C THR A 80 8.54 4.63 -11.63
N ASN A 81 7.73 3.73 -12.19
CA ASN A 81 6.89 3.98 -13.35
C ASN A 81 5.46 4.42 -12.98
N ASP A 82 5.25 4.90 -11.75
CA ASP A 82 3.94 5.33 -11.21
C ASP A 82 2.85 4.23 -11.21
N ILE A 83 3.27 2.97 -11.24
CA ILE A 83 2.38 1.81 -11.11
C ILE A 83 2.12 1.55 -9.62
N PRO A 84 0.87 1.54 -9.16
CA PRO A 84 0.56 1.23 -7.77
C PRO A 84 0.80 -0.27 -7.51
N LEU A 85 1.65 -0.58 -6.53
CA LEU A 85 2.03 -1.94 -6.18
C LEU A 85 1.19 -2.49 -5.03
N VAL A 86 1.11 -1.79 -3.89
CA VAL A 86 0.32 -2.22 -2.74
C VAL A 86 0.06 -1.10 -1.74
N ILE A 87 -0.90 -1.34 -0.86
CA ILE A 87 -1.17 -0.52 0.33
C ILE A 87 -0.42 -1.16 1.51
N LYS A 88 0.38 -0.37 2.22
CA LYS A 88 1.02 -0.80 3.48
C LYS A 88 0.86 0.25 4.56
N ILE A 89 1.12 -0.17 5.79
CA ILE A 89 1.30 0.72 6.91
C ILE A 89 2.79 1.06 6.98
N LEU A 90 3.10 2.35 7.11
CA LEU A 90 4.48 2.80 7.30
C LEU A 90 4.97 2.41 8.69
N ALA A 91 6.06 1.64 8.75
CA ALA A 91 6.67 1.24 10.02
C ALA A 91 7.57 2.35 10.58
N LEU A 92 7.53 2.51 11.91
CA LEU A 92 8.30 3.47 12.73
C LEU A 92 9.78 3.61 12.35
N HIS A 93 10.44 2.52 11.94
CA HIS A 93 11.87 2.55 11.64
C HIS A 93 12.24 3.46 10.46
N PHE A 94 11.27 3.80 9.59
CA PHE A 94 11.48 4.76 8.52
C PHE A 94 11.48 6.22 9.02
N TYR A 95 10.73 6.54 10.06
CA TYR A 95 10.45 7.92 10.45
C TYR A 95 11.62 8.59 11.18
N THR A 96 12.26 7.86 12.10
CA THR A 96 13.32 8.39 12.97
C THR A 96 14.64 8.72 12.26
N LYS A 97 14.88 8.24 11.03
CA LYS A 97 16.11 8.53 10.26
C LYS A 97 15.90 9.34 8.97
N ILE A 98 14.65 9.76 8.69
CA ILE A 98 14.33 10.69 7.60
C ILE A 98 14.42 12.14 8.10
N ASN A 99 14.08 12.42 9.36
CA ASN A 99 14.19 13.77 9.95
C ASN A 99 15.62 14.18 10.36
N ILE A 100 16.63 13.32 10.16
CA ILE A 100 18.06 13.58 10.50
C ILE A 100 18.90 13.90 9.22
N GLN A 101 18.26 14.02 8.05
CA GLN A 101 18.96 14.34 6.79
C GLN A 101 18.35 15.57 6.07
N LEU A 102 17.72 16.47 6.82
CA LEU A 102 17.59 17.87 6.42
C LEU A 102 18.57 18.71 7.22
#